data_AF-A0A2U3KGL1-F1
#
_entry.id   AF-A0A2U3KGL1-F1
#
_cell.length_a   1.000
_cell.length_b   1.000
_cell.length_c   1.000
_cell.angle_alpha   90.00
_cell.angle_beta   90.00
_cell.angle_gamma   90.00
#
_symmetry.space_group_name_H-M   'P 1'
#
loop_
_entity.id
_entity.type
_entity.pdbx_description
1 polymer ?
#
loop_
_entity_poly.entity_id
_entity_poly.type
_entity_poly.pdbx_seq_one_letter_code
_entity_poly.pdbx_strand_id
1 'polypeptide(L)'
;MAWYWPTIEDESSAEHATKAAVGVSGFIAAVTALAAVLSIVYHKPILGLDGWGLIDALIFALIAWRISKASRTWAVLGLLMYLVEVGYKLATNPSGALGVLTIIFILAYINAIRGAFAYHRYRKAQDNPLAPPAPLA
;
A
#
# COMPACT_ATOMS: atom_id res chain seq x y z
N MET A 1 1.16 16.85 17.29
CA MET A 1 1.17 16.27 15.91
C MET A 1 2.08 15.04 15.77
N ALA A 2 2.61 14.48 16.87
CA ALA A 2 3.58 13.38 16.85
C ALA A 2 2.98 11.96 16.69
N TRP A 3 1.67 11.78 16.92
CA TRP A 3 1.05 10.44 16.96
C TRP A 3 0.70 9.87 15.57
N TYR A 4 0.29 10.73 14.63
CA TYR A 4 -0.06 10.32 13.25
C TYR A 4 1.14 10.36 12.30
N TRP A 5 2.15 11.14 12.67
CA TRP A 5 3.35 11.40 11.88
C TRP A 5 4.60 11.29 12.75
N PRO A 6 4.97 10.08 13.19
CA PRO A 6 6.24 9.87 13.88
C PRO A 6 7.38 10.27 12.94
N THR A 7 8.35 11.02 13.45
CA THR A 7 9.61 11.29 12.77
C THR A 7 10.31 9.95 12.53
N ILE A 8 10.59 9.67 11.26
CA ILE A 8 11.36 8.48 10.89
C ILE A 8 12.80 8.80 11.25
N GLU A 9 13.21 8.43 12.45
CA GLU A 9 14.57 8.68 12.95
C GLU A 9 15.53 7.53 12.59
N ASP A 10 15.00 6.30 12.46
CA ASP A 10 15.78 5.09 12.21
C ASP A 10 15.33 4.28 10.97
N GLU A 11 16.27 3.51 10.41
CA GLU A 11 16.02 2.55 9.32
C GLU A 11 14.92 1.54 9.67
N SER A 12 14.88 1.05 10.91
CA SER A 12 13.85 0.13 11.40
C SER A 12 12.46 0.80 11.47
N SER A 13 12.42 2.09 11.81
CA SER A 13 11.21 2.90 11.85
C SER A 13 10.68 3.17 10.42
N ALA A 14 11.60 3.36 9.46
CA ALA A 14 11.27 3.48 8.04
C ALA A 14 10.68 2.19 7.46
N GLU A 15 11.23 1.03 7.85
CA GLU A 15 10.69 -0.28 7.46
C GLU A 15 9.30 -0.51 8.07
N HIS A 16 9.11 -0.16 9.35
CA HIS A 16 7.79 -0.22 10.00
C HIS A 16 6.74 0.66 9.31
N ALA A 17 7.11 1.84 8.83
CA ALA A 17 6.20 2.70 8.07
C ALA A 17 5.75 2.04 6.74
N THR A 18 6.60 1.23 6.11
CA THR A 18 6.23 0.50 4.89
C THR A 18 5.33 -0.71 5.16
N LYS A 19 5.41 -1.34 6.34
CA LYS A 19 4.57 -2.49 6.73
C LYS A 19 3.07 -2.18 6.73
N ALA A 20 2.68 -0.94 7.06
CA ALA A 20 1.29 -0.53 7.01
C ALA A 20 0.68 -0.68 5.59
N ALA A 21 1.40 -0.26 4.55
CA ALA A 21 0.93 -0.44 3.17
C ALA A 21 1.01 -1.90 2.70
N VAL A 22 1.95 -2.70 3.21
CA VAL A 22 1.95 -4.17 2.97
C VAL A 22 0.68 -4.79 3.52
N GLY A 23 0.32 -4.46 4.76
CA GLY A 23 -0.89 -4.95 5.41
C GLY A 23 -2.16 -4.52 4.65
N VAL A 24 -2.24 -3.25 4.24
CA VAL A 24 -3.36 -2.73 3.44
C VAL A 24 -3.45 -3.44 2.08
N SER A 25 -2.33 -3.56 1.36
CA SER A 25 -2.28 -4.24 0.06
C SER A 25 -2.67 -5.71 0.17
N GLY A 26 -2.17 -6.40 1.21
CA GLY A 26 -2.51 -7.79 1.49
C GLY A 26 -3.98 -7.97 1.87
N PHE A 27 -4.55 -7.05 2.65
CA PHE A 27 -5.97 -7.05 2.98
C PHE A 27 -6.85 -6.85 1.74
N ILE A 28 -6.51 -5.89 0.87
CA ILE A 28 -7.20 -5.68 -0.40
C ILE A 28 -7.13 -6.95 -1.26
N ALA A 29 -5.93 -7.52 -1.42
CA ALA A 29 -5.74 -8.76 -2.18
C ALA A 29 -6.61 -9.91 -1.64
N ALA A 30 -6.66 -10.09 -0.31
CA ALA A 30 -7.45 -11.14 0.31
C ALA A 30 -8.96 -10.95 0.09
N VAL A 31 -9.48 -9.72 0.28
CA VAL A 31 -10.90 -9.40 0.09
C VAL A 31 -11.29 -9.54 -1.38
N THR A 32 -10.47 -9.03 -2.30
CA THR A 32 -10.71 -9.12 -3.75
C THR A 32 -10.66 -10.57 -4.22
N ALA A 33 -9.68 -11.38 -3.76
CA ALA A 33 -9.60 -12.80 -4.08
C ALA A 33 -10.83 -13.55 -3.58
N LEU A 34 -11.25 -13.30 -2.34
CA LEU A 34 -12.43 -13.93 -1.76
C LEU A 34 -13.68 -13.56 -2.57
N ALA A 35 -13.89 -12.28 -2.87
CA ALA A 35 -15.03 -11.81 -3.66
C ALA A 35 -15.07 -12.44 -5.06
N ALA A 36 -13.92 -12.51 -5.74
CA ALA A 36 -13.80 -13.12 -7.06
C ALA A 36 -14.08 -14.63 -7.03
N VAL A 37 -13.57 -15.35 -6.03
CA VAL A 37 -13.86 -16.79 -5.84
C VAL A 37 -15.35 -17.01 -5.60
N LEU A 38 -15.98 -16.22 -4.72
CA LEU A 38 -17.43 -16.35 -4.54
C LEU A 38 -18.17 -15.99 -5.84
N SER A 39 -17.73 -15.00 -6.60
CA SER A 39 -18.37 -14.65 -7.88
C SER A 39 -18.38 -15.81 -8.87
N ILE A 40 -17.27 -16.56 -8.96
CA ILE A 40 -17.16 -17.76 -9.80
C ILE A 40 -18.09 -18.86 -9.29
N VAL A 41 -18.10 -19.12 -7.98
CA VAL A 41 -18.94 -20.17 -7.37
C VAL A 41 -20.43 -19.89 -7.58
N TYR A 42 -20.86 -18.65 -7.31
CA TYR A 42 -22.27 -18.26 -7.40
C TYR A 42 -22.72 -17.82 -8.81
N HIS A 43 -21.80 -17.79 -9.79
CA HIS A 43 -22.05 -17.36 -11.18
C HIS A 43 -22.70 -15.97 -11.28
N LYS A 44 -22.41 -15.09 -10.32
CA LYS A 44 -22.95 -13.72 -10.23
C LYS A 44 -21.86 -12.78 -9.73
N PRO A 45 -21.81 -11.53 -10.21
CA PRO A 45 -20.85 -10.55 -9.71
C PRO A 45 -21.13 -10.27 -8.22
N ILE A 46 -20.10 -10.36 -7.38
CA ILE A 46 -20.19 -10.07 -5.94
C ILE A 46 -19.29 -8.87 -5.65
N LEU A 47 -19.83 -7.86 -4.96
CA LEU A 47 -19.15 -6.58 -4.72
C LEU A 47 -18.72 -5.85 -6.01
N GLY A 48 -19.43 -6.11 -7.12
CA GLY A 48 -19.09 -5.56 -8.44
C GLY A 48 -17.87 -6.20 -9.09
N LEU A 49 -17.32 -7.26 -8.48
CA LEU A 49 -16.20 -8.04 -8.99
C LEU A 49 -16.74 -9.32 -9.64
N ASP A 50 -16.23 -9.61 -10.83
CA ASP A 50 -16.41 -10.86 -11.54
C ASP A 50 -15.18 -11.77 -11.34
N GLY A 51 -15.12 -12.88 -12.09
CA GLY A 51 -13.96 -13.78 -12.05
C GLY A 51 -12.63 -13.09 -12.39
N TRP A 52 -12.66 -11.90 -13.02
CA TRP A 52 -11.44 -11.16 -13.34
C TRP A 52 -10.76 -10.56 -12.11
N GLY A 53 -11.48 -10.39 -11.01
CA GLY A 53 -10.93 -9.88 -9.74
C GLY A 53 -9.81 -10.73 -9.15
N LEU A 54 -9.65 -11.99 -9.58
CA LEU A 54 -8.48 -12.81 -9.19
C LEU A 54 -7.16 -12.25 -9.73
N ILE A 55 -7.16 -11.64 -10.93
CA ILE A 55 -5.96 -10.95 -11.43
C ILE A 55 -5.66 -9.73 -10.58
N ASP A 56 -6.66 -8.90 -10.28
CA ASP A 56 -6.44 -7.72 -9.44
C ASP A 56 -5.88 -8.12 -8.07
N ALA A 57 -6.44 -9.18 -7.46
CA ALA A 57 -5.93 -9.73 -6.22
C ALA A 57 -4.46 -10.20 -6.32
N LEU A 58 -4.09 -10.87 -7.40
CA LEU A 58 -2.70 -11.27 -7.65
C LEU A 58 -1.77 -10.06 -7.81
N ILE A 59 -2.22 -9.00 -8.48
CA ILE A 59 -1.43 -7.78 -8.64
C ILE A 59 -1.24 -7.08 -7.28
N PHE A 60 -2.29 -6.94 -6.47
CA PHE A 60 -2.16 -6.37 -5.12
C PHE A 60 -1.30 -7.23 -4.20
N ALA A 61 -1.35 -8.56 -4.32
CA ALA A 61 -0.46 -9.45 -3.59
C ALA A 61 1.02 -9.25 -4.01
N LEU A 62 1.28 -9.08 -5.30
CA LEU A 62 2.61 -8.79 -5.82
C LEU A 62 3.12 -7.43 -5.36
N ILE A 63 2.25 -6.42 -5.34
CA ILE A 63 2.54 -5.09 -4.79
C ILE A 63 2.86 -5.19 -3.30
N ALA A 64 2.07 -5.91 -2.51
CA ALA A 64 2.33 -6.14 -1.08
C ALA A 64 3.72 -6.78 -0.86
N TRP A 65 4.04 -7.84 -1.62
CA TRP A 65 5.32 -8.52 -1.56
C TRP A 65 6.50 -7.63 -2.00
N ARG A 66 6.27 -6.66 -2.88
CA ARG A 66 7.33 -5.78 -3.37
C ARG A 66 7.52 -4.54 -2.52
N ILE A 67 6.46 -4.04 -1.90
CA ILE A 67 6.53 -3.01 -0.85
C ILE A 67 7.24 -3.57 0.38
N SER A 68 7.08 -4.86 0.72
CA SER A 68 7.82 -5.47 1.83
C SER A 68 9.33 -5.52 1.61
N LYS A 69 9.80 -5.41 0.36
CA LYS A 69 11.21 -5.19 0.01
C LYS A 69 11.63 -3.71 -0.01
N ALA A 70 10.88 -2.84 0.67
CA ALA A 70 11.11 -1.39 0.78
C ALA A 70 11.29 -0.68 -0.57
N SER A 71 10.61 -1.15 -1.62
CA SER A 71 10.79 -0.61 -2.97
C SER A 71 9.95 0.65 -3.21
N ARG A 72 10.64 1.78 -3.42
CA ARG A 72 10.02 3.10 -3.63
C ARG A 72 9.02 3.11 -4.79
N THR A 73 9.42 2.57 -5.93
CA THR A 73 8.61 2.57 -7.15
C THR A 73 7.30 1.80 -6.95
N TRP A 74 7.33 0.71 -6.17
CA TRP A 74 6.18 -0.15 -5.94
C TRP A 74 5.18 0.42 -4.93
N ALA A 75 5.66 1.20 -3.94
CA ALA A 75 4.76 1.93 -3.06
C ALA A 75 3.94 2.98 -3.84
N VAL A 76 4.57 3.68 -4.79
CA VAL A 76 3.87 4.62 -5.68
C VAL A 76 2.92 3.88 -6.63
N LEU A 77 3.37 2.77 -7.22
CA LEU A 77 2.54 1.96 -8.11
C LEU A 77 1.29 1.42 -7.40
N GLY A 78 1.45 0.96 -6.15
CA GLY A 78 0.35 0.49 -5.30
C GLY A 78 -0.68 1.57 -5.00
N LEU A 79 -0.23 2.79 -4.67
CA LEU A 79 -1.13 3.92 -4.49
C LEU A 79 -1.88 4.25 -5.79
N LEU A 80 -1.18 4.29 -6.93
CA LEU A 80 -1.79 4.60 -8.22
C LEU A 80 -2.85 3.57 -8.60
N MET A 81 -2.55 2.28 -8.48
CA MET A 81 -3.54 1.23 -8.73
C MET A 81 -4.74 1.33 -7.80
N TYR A 82 -4.49 1.59 -6.51
CA TYR A 82 -5.58 1.76 -5.55
C TYR A 82 -6.49 2.94 -5.92
N LEU A 83 -5.92 4.06 -6.35
CA LEU A 83 -6.68 5.23 -6.80
C LEU A 83 -7.51 4.93 -8.06
N VAL A 84 -6.96 4.14 -9.00
CA VAL A 84 -7.71 3.70 -10.20
C VAL A 84 -8.91 2.83 -9.80
N GLU A 85 -8.73 1.86 -8.89
CA GLU A 85 -9.85 1.06 -8.40
C GLU A 85 -10.91 1.92 -7.71
N VAL A 86 -10.49 2.85 -6.85
CA VAL A 86 -11.41 3.74 -6.14
C VAL A 86 -12.18 4.61 -7.12
N GLY A 87 -11.50 5.15 -8.15
CA GLY A 87 -12.14 5.92 -9.22
C GLY A 87 -13.14 5.10 -10.01
N TYR A 88 -12.80 3.86 -10.38
CA TYR A 88 -13.70 2.93 -11.05
C TYR A 88 -14.93 2.62 -10.18
N LYS A 89 -14.72 2.32 -8.89
CA LYS A 89 -15.80 2.10 -7.92
C LYS A 89 -16.68 3.33 -7.75
N LEU A 90 -16.13 4.54 -7.76
CA LEU A 90 -16.92 5.77 -7.67
C LEU A 90 -17.77 6.01 -8.92
N ALA A 91 -17.24 5.68 -10.10
CA ALA A 91 -17.94 5.85 -11.37
C ALA A 91 -19.05 4.81 -11.59
N THR A 92 -18.89 3.61 -11.02
CA THR A 92 -19.84 2.49 -11.20
C THR A 92 -20.82 2.32 -10.06
N ASN A 93 -20.56 2.86 -8.86
CA ASN A 93 -21.49 2.76 -7.73
C ASN A 93 -22.45 3.97 -7.66
N PRO A 94 -23.76 3.75 -7.51
CA PRO A 94 -24.76 4.83 -7.42
C PRO A 94 -24.68 5.67 -6.14
N SER A 95 -23.97 5.21 -5.11
CA SER A 95 -23.81 5.94 -3.84
C SER A 95 -22.69 6.98 -3.86
N GLY A 96 -21.69 6.85 -4.76
CA GLY A 96 -20.58 7.79 -4.92
C GLY A 96 -19.72 8.10 -3.68
N ALA A 97 -19.98 7.45 -2.54
CA ALA A 97 -19.41 7.80 -1.26
C ALA A 97 -18.06 7.09 -1.04
N LEU A 98 -17.03 7.88 -0.72
CA LEU A 98 -15.75 7.34 -0.25
C LEU A 98 -15.91 6.82 1.18
N GLY A 99 -15.84 5.50 1.35
CA GLY A 99 -15.84 4.89 2.68
C GLY A 99 -14.60 5.29 3.48
N VAL A 100 -14.73 5.37 4.81
CA VAL A 100 -13.65 5.72 5.75
C VAL A 100 -12.38 4.88 5.53
N LEU A 101 -12.53 3.60 5.19
CA LEU A 101 -11.41 2.70 4.86
C LEU A 101 -10.56 3.21 3.68
N THR A 102 -11.18 3.86 2.70
CA THR A 102 -10.48 4.40 1.52
C THR A 102 -9.49 5.47 1.91
N ILE A 103 -9.91 6.36 2.81
CA ILE A 103 -9.08 7.45 3.33
C ILE A 103 -7.92 6.85 4.14
N ILE A 104 -8.19 5.86 4.99
CA ILE A 104 -7.16 5.16 5.77
C ILE A 104 -6.13 4.49 4.86
N PHE A 105 -6.56 3.85 3.79
CA PHE A 105 -5.66 3.16 2.86
C PHE A 105 -4.78 4.14 2.08
N ILE A 106 -5.35 5.26 1.61
CA ILE A 106 -4.57 6.34 0.98
C ILE A 106 -3.50 6.85 1.94
N LEU A 107 -3.86 7.13 3.20
CA LEU A 107 -2.91 7.61 4.21
C LEU A 107 -1.81 6.57 4.50
N ALA A 108 -2.14 5.28 4.54
CA ALA A 108 -1.17 4.21 4.71
C ALA A 108 -0.16 4.16 3.54
N TYR A 109 -0.64 4.31 2.30
CA TYR A 109 0.24 4.37 1.12
C TYR A 109 1.13 5.62 1.11
N ILE A 110 0.60 6.79 1.47
CA ILE A 110 1.40 8.02 1.59
C ILE A 110 2.51 7.85 2.62
N ASN A 111 2.21 7.25 3.78
CA ASN A 111 3.21 6.95 4.80
C ASN A 111 4.25 5.94 4.31
N ALA A 112 3.84 4.91 3.58
CA ALA A 112 4.77 3.94 3.01
C ALA A 112 5.68 4.54 1.93
N ILE A 113 5.18 5.45 1.09
CA ILE A 113 6.00 6.18 0.12
C ILE A 113 7.08 6.97 0.86
N ARG A 114 6.71 7.75 1.89
CA ARG A 114 7.66 8.50 2.71
C ARG A 114 8.68 7.59 3.41
N GLY A 115 8.23 6.48 3.99
CA GLY A 115 9.08 5.47 4.61
C GLY A 115 10.09 4.87 3.63
N ALA A 116 9.65 4.50 2.42
CA ALA A 116 10.53 3.95 1.39
C ALA A 116 11.57 4.98 0.89
N PHE A 117 11.22 6.27 0.82
CA PHE A 117 12.18 7.33 0.51
C PHE A 117 13.20 7.55 1.62
N ALA A 118 12.76 7.55 2.88
CA ALA A 118 13.64 7.67 4.04
C ALA A 118 14.60 6.48 4.16
N TYR A 119 14.10 5.24 4.05
CA TYR A 119 14.88 4.01 4.10
C TYR A 119 16.09 4.04 3.15
N HIS A 120 15.86 4.48 1.91
CA HIS A 120 16.92 4.53 0.91
C HIS A 120 17.88 5.71 1.06
N ARG A 121 17.46 6.78 1.75
CA ARG A 121 18.34 7.89 2.15
C ARG A 121 19.30 7.41 3.25
N TYR A 122 18.79 6.68 4.25
CA TYR A 122 19.63 6.11 5.33
C TYR A 122 20.58 5.04 4.80
N ARG A 123 20.10 4.14 3.94
CA ARG A 123 20.97 3.12 3.34
C ARG A 123 22.10 3.71 2.50
N LYS A 124 21.84 4.78 1.75
CA LYS A 124 22.90 5.54 1.03
C LYS A 124 23.86 6.27 1.96
N ALA A 125 23.43 6.68 3.15
CA ALA A 125 24.29 7.34 4.13
C ALA A 125 25.20 6.32 4.85
N GLN A 126 24.70 5.11 5.13
CA GLN A 126 25.48 4.01 5.69
C GLN A 126 26.50 3.44 4.68
N ASP A 127 26.14 3.33 3.40
CA ASP A 127 27.04 2.85 2.34
C ASP A 127 28.14 3.87 1.95
N ASN A 128 28.10 5.10 2.47
CA ASN A 128 29.12 6.12 2.19
C ASN A 128 30.15 6.19 3.33
N PRO A 129 31.36 5.63 3.18
CA PRO A 129 32.37 5.59 4.23
C PRO A 129 32.94 6.96 4.63
N LEU A 130 32.57 8.04 3.93
CA LEU A 130 32.96 9.42 4.22
C LEU A 130 31.81 10.27 4.78
N ALA A 131 30.64 9.68 5.04
CA ALA A 131 29.52 10.41 5.64
C ALA A 131 29.83 10.72 7.12
N PRO A 132 29.60 11.96 7.59
CA PRO A 132 29.70 12.28 9.01
C PRO A 132 28.80 11.33 9.82
N PRO A 133 29.22 10.88 11.02
CA PRO A 133 28.38 10.03 11.85
C PRO A 133 27.01 10.68 12.01
N ALA A 134 25.96 9.88 11.85
CA ALA A 134 24.60 10.34 12.02
C ALA A 134 24.49 11.09 13.35
N PRO A 135 23.87 12.30 13.38
CA PRO A 135 23.69 13.01 14.63
C PRO A 135 22.97 12.07 15.60
N LEU A 136 23.62 11.79 16.72
CA LEU A 136 23.04 11.07 17.84
C LEU A 136 21.81 11.88 18.26
N ALA A 137 20.63 11.35 17.95
CA ALA A 137 19.36 11.82 18.48
C ALA A 137 18.94 10.85 19.59
#